data_AF-A0A1T5CH72-F1
#
_entry.id   AF-A0A1T5CH72-F1
#
_cell.length_a   1.000
_cell.length_b   1.000
_cell.length_c   1.000
_cell.angle_alpha   90.00
_cell.angle_beta   90.00
_cell.angle_gamma   90.00
#
_symmetry.space_group_name_H-M   'P 1'
#
loop_
_entity.id
_entity.type
_entity.pdbx_description
1 polymer ?
#
loop_
_entity_poly.entity_id
_entity_poly.type
_entity_poly.pdbx_seq_one_letter_code
_entity_poly.pdbx_strand_id
1 'polypeptide(L)' 'MIKILGIILTVGGAIALVMGILGIFGSIALMLSPWALAIIGFIFFISGISLIKRRKDTEDIEAEKKA' A
#
# COMPACT_ATOMS: atom_id res chain seq x y z
N MET A 1 -13.78 -7.88 -3.85
CA MET A 1 -12.90 -7.71 -5.03
C MET A 1 -11.92 -6.55 -4.81
N ILE A 2 -12.31 -5.26 -4.92
CA ILE A 2 -11.35 -4.15 -4.68
C ILE A 2 -10.84 -4.05 -3.23
N LYS A 3 -11.64 -4.48 -2.24
CA LYS A 3 -11.24 -4.50 -0.81
C LYS A 3 -9.98 -5.35 -0.61
N ILE A 4 -9.98 -6.54 -1.20
CA ILE A 4 -8.83 -7.45 -1.19
C ILE A 4 -7.63 -6.81 -1.90
N LEU A 5 -7.85 -6.14 -3.04
CA LEU A 5 -6.77 -5.46 -3.77
C LEU A 5 -6.13 -4.33 -2.96
N GLY A 6 -6.93 -3.49 -2.30
CA GLY A 6 -6.43 -2.43 -1.42
C GLY A 6 -5.61 -3.00 -0.27
N ILE A 7 -6.11 -4.05 0.39
CA ILE A 7 -5.41 -4.72 1.49
C ILE A 7 -4.10 -5.34 1.02
N ILE A 8 -4.09 -6.07 -0.09
CA ILE A 8 -2.86 -6.66 -0.65
C ILE A 8 -1.85 -5.58 -1.02
N LEU A 9 -2.31 -4.48 -1.64
CA LEU A 9 -1.43 -3.39 -2.04
C LEU A 9 -0.82 -2.68 -0.84
N THR A 10 -1.60 -2.45 0.22
CA THR A 10 -1.11 -1.88 1.48
C THR A 10 -0.15 -2.82 2.19
N VAL A 11 -0.49 -4.09 2.35
CA VAL A 11 0.38 -5.06 3.05
C VAL A 11 1.66 -5.31 2.26
N GLY A 12 1.56 -5.52 0.94
CA GLY A 12 2.72 -5.68 0.06
C GLY A 12 3.61 -4.43 0.02
N GLY A 13 3.00 -3.24 -0.07
CA GLY A 13 3.70 -1.96 0.00
C GLY A 13 4.42 -1.75 1.34
N ALA A 14 3.79 -2.13 2.45
CA ALA A 14 4.39 -2.04 3.78
C ALA A 14 5.62 -2.95 3.91
N ILE A 15 5.53 -4.20 3.44
CA ILE A 15 6.65 -5.15 3.48
C ILE A 15 7.82 -4.63 2.61
N ALA A 16 7.53 -4.16 1.40
CA ALA A 16 8.54 -3.56 0.52
C ALA A 16 9.18 -2.31 1.14
N LEU A 17 8.39 -1.46 1.79
CA LEU A 17 8.88 -0.27 2.49
C LEU A 17 9.83 -0.64 3.64
N VAL A 18 9.44 -1.58 4.48
CA VAL A 18 10.25 -2.05 5.62
C VAL A 18 11.57 -2.66 5.12
N MET A 19 11.51 -3.54 4.11
CA MET A 19 12.72 -4.11 3.51
C MET A 19 13.62 -3.03 2.90
N GLY A 20 13.05 -2.01 2.24
CA GLY A 20 13.80 -0.91 1.65
C GLY A 20 14.51 -0.08 2.70
N ILE A 21 13.81 0.27 3.79
CA ILE A 21 14.38 1.00 4.92
C ILE A 21 15.51 0.21 5.57
N LEU A 22 15.30 -1.08 5.86
CA LEU A 22 16.33 -1.94 6.44
C LEU A 22 17.56 -2.07 5.52
N GLY A 23 17.34 -2.12 4.20
CA GLY A 23 18.41 -2.11 3.20
C GLY A 23 19.16 -0.76 3.12
N ILE A 24 18.48 0.39 3.28
CA ILE A 24 19.11 1.73 3.29
C ILE A 24 20.10 1.85 4.45
N PHE A 25 19.74 1.33 5.62
CA PHE A 25 20.63 1.33 6.79
C PHE A 25 21.69 0.22 6.75
N GLY A 26 21.78 -0.56 5.67
CA GLY A 26 22.76 -1.64 5.52
C GLY A 26 22.50 -2.85 6.42
N SER A 27 21.31 -2.97 7.01
CA SER A 27 20.97 -4.08 7.91
C SER A 27 20.71 -5.39 7.16
N ILE A 28 20.43 -5.32 5.85
CA ILE A 28 20.10 -6.49 5.02
C ILE A 28 20.66 -6.27 3.62
N ALA A 29 21.38 -7.26 3.08
CA ALA A 29 21.84 -7.25 1.70
C ALA A 29 20.68 -7.62 0.76
N LEU A 30 20.23 -6.66 -0.05
CA LEU A 30 19.20 -6.86 -1.06
C LEU A 30 19.83 -6.89 -2.46
N MET A 31 19.33 -7.76 -3.34
CA MET A 31 19.74 -7.80 -4.76
C MET A 31 19.21 -6.61 -5.57
N LEU A 32 18.34 -5.78 -4.98
CA LEU A 32 17.70 -4.61 -5.57
C LEU A 32 18.17 -3.34 -4.86
N SER A 33 18.10 -2.19 -5.54
CA SER A 33 18.40 -0.89 -4.94
C SER A 33 17.47 -0.61 -3.74
N PRO A 34 18.01 -0.47 -2.52
CA PRO A 34 17.20 -0.26 -1.32
C PRO A 34 16.35 1.02 -1.36
N TRP A 35 16.91 2.08 -1.93
CA TRP A 35 16.21 3.36 -2.14
C TRP A 35 15.03 3.22 -3.10
N ALA A 36 15.21 2.48 -4.20
CA ALA A 36 14.12 2.22 -5.14
C ALA A 36 12.99 1.41 -4.48
N LEU A 37 13.36 0.37 -3.72
CA LEU A 37 12.40 -0.47 -3.00
C LEU A 37 11.61 0.33 -1.96
N ALA A 38 12.28 1.23 -1.21
CA ALA A 38 11.64 2.09 -0.23
C ALA A 38 10.66 3.08 -0.88
N ILE A 39 11.05 3.74 -1.97
CA ILE A 39 10.19 4.71 -2.68
C ILE A 39 8.96 4.02 -3.27
N ILE A 40 9.14 2.89 -3.96
CA ILE A 40 8.03 2.14 -4.55
C ILE A 40 7.11 1.60 -3.44
N GLY A 41 7.68 1.04 -2.38
CA GLY A 41 6.93 0.58 -1.21
C GLY A 41 6.09 1.70 -0.60
N PHE A 42 6.64 2.90 -0.47
CA PHE A 42 5.95 4.07 0.06
C PHE A 42 4.76 4.49 -0.81
N ILE A 43 4.97 4.59 -2.13
CA ILE A 43 3.91 4.96 -3.08
C ILE A 43 2.79 3.91 -3.05
N PHE A 44 3.13 2.63 -3.06
CA PHE A 44 2.15 1.54 -3.04
C PHE A 44 1.39 1.49 -1.72
N PHE A 45 2.07 1.72 -0.60
CA PHE A 45 1.47 1.77 0.72
C PHE A 45 0.42 2.89 0.83
N ILE A 46 0.77 4.12 0.43
CA ILE A 46 -0.16 5.26 0.43
C ILE A 46 -1.31 5.03 -0.54
N SER A 47 -1.02 4.53 -1.74
CA SER A 47 -2.04 4.25 -2.75
C SER A 47 -3.03 3.17 -2.28
N GLY A 48 -2.55 2.12 -1.60
CA GLY A 48 -3.37 1.08 -1.01
C GLY A 48 -4.29 1.61 0.08
N ILE A 49 -3.76 2.45 0.98
CA ILE A 49 -4.58 3.08 2.03
C ILE A 49 -5.67 3.98 1.42
N SER A 50 -5.32 4.77 0.40
CA SER A 50 -6.26 5.63 -0.32
C SER A 50 -7.41 4.83 -0.95
N LEU A 51 -7.10 3.68 -1.56
CA LEU A 51 -8.08 2.76 -2.14
C LEU A 51 -9.01 2.16 -1.08
N ILE A 52 -8.50 1.82 0.10
CA ILE A 52 -9.31 1.31 1.22
C ILE A 52 -10.24 2.42 1.73
N LYS A 53 -9.75 3.66 1.87
CA LYS A 53 -10.51 4.80 2.42
C LYS A 53 -11.65 5.25 1.50
N ARG A 54 -11.41 5.43 0.21
CA ARG A 54 -12.38 5.94 -0.78
C ARG A 54 -13.63 5.06 -0.94
N ARG A 55 -13.52 3.77 -0.63
CA ARG A 55 -14.61 2.80 -0.80
C ARG A 55 -15.67 2.88 0.29
N LYS A 56 -15.33 3.27 1.52
CA LYS A 56 -16.33 3.44 2.59
C LYS A 56 -17.34 4.51 2.17
N ASP A 57 -16.83 5.66 1.72
CA ASP A 57 -17.65 6.77 1.25
C ASP A 57 -18.50 6.37 0.01
N THR A 58 -17.98 5.54 -0.89
CA THR A 58 -18.74 5.12 -2.10
C THR A 58 -19.83 4.08 -1.80
N GLU A 59 -19.57 3.12 -0.90
CA GLU A 59 -20.56 2.09 -0.52
C GLU A 59 -21.72 2.72 0.28
N ASP A 60 -21.43 3.72 1.12
CA ASP A 60 -22.45 4.49 1.85
C ASP A 60 -23.28 5.38 0.88
N ILE A 61 -22.65 6.01 -0.11
CA ILE A 61 -23.33 6.81 -1.16
C ILE A 61 -24.23 5.93 -2.06
N GLU A 62 -23.78 4.73 -2.44
CA GLU A 62 -24.61 3.81 -3.23
C GLU A 62 -25.80 3.24 -2.45
N ALA A 63 -25.67 3.10 -1.12
CA ALA A 63 -26.75 2.67 -0.25
C ALA A 63 -27.81 3.78 -0.10
N GLU A 64 -27.39 5.03 0.09
CA GLU A 64 -28.30 6.20 0.19
C GLU A 64 -29.05 6.44 -1.12
N LYS A 65 -28.40 6.28 -2.28
CA LYS A 65 -29.07 6.39 -3.60
C LYS A 65 -30.12 5.32 -3.89
N LYS A 66 -30.12 4.22 -3.14
CA LYS A 66 -31.05 3.10 -3.32
C LYS A 66 -32.20 3.10 -2.30
N ALA A 67 -32.18 4.00 -1.32
CA ALA A 67 -33.27 4.24 -0.37
C ALA A 67 -34.22 5.32 -0.91
#